data_AF-A0A6L6WN51-F1
#
_entry.id   AF-A0A6L6WN51-F1
#
_cell.length_a   1.000
_cell.length_b   1.000
_cell.length_c   1.000
_cell.angle_alpha   90.00
_cell.angle_beta   90.00
_cell.angle_gamma   90.00
#
_symmetry.space_group_name_H-M   'P 1'
#
loop_
_entity.id
_entity.type
_entity.pdbx_description
1 polymer ?
#
loop_
_entity_poly.entity_id
_entity_poly.type
_entity_poly.pdbx_seq_one_letter_code
_entity_poly.pdbx_strand_id
1 'polypeptide(L)'
;MNTTSPQDAERTLMTCCGSRRWARRVADHRPYPDLGALLAAADEASYDLAPGDLGEALAAEPPQAALPAGSAQGAAATALRAATAAYESRFGHAFVICLDDVAPSEALDHLLASLRDRLGNDPEEERALAAEELRRLARGRLTRLLRTPPPPQSAPPSAVQAAASGTDSRRNSPYVPV
;
A
#
# COMPACT_ATOMS: atom_id res chain seq x y z
N MET A 1 7.33 1.22 13.11
CA MET A 1 6.64 -0.09 13.07
C MET A 1 6.74 -0.85 14.40
N ASN A 2 7.93 -1.08 14.99
CA ASN A 2 8.04 -1.74 16.31
C ASN A 2 7.44 -0.96 17.49
N THR A 3 7.51 0.38 17.48
CA THR A 3 7.05 1.25 18.58
C THR A 3 5.63 1.78 18.41
N THR A 4 4.97 1.42 17.31
CA THR A 4 3.64 1.89 16.94
C THR A 4 2.57 1.07 17.68
N SER A 5 1.41 1.65 17.97
CA SER A 5 0.31 0.92 18.60
C SER A 5 -0.09 -0.31 17.75
N PRO A 6 -0.60 -1.41 18.34
CA PRO A 6 -1.07 -2.57 17.58
C PRO A 6 -2.08 -2.22 16.48
N GLN A 7 -3.02 -1.33 16.78
CA GLN A 7 -4.05 -0.89 15.83
C GLN A 7 -3.48 -0.09 14.67
N ASP A 8 -2.52 0.80 14.94
CA ASP A 8 -1.88 1.58 13.88
C ASP A 8 -0.96 0.71 13.02
N ALA A 9 -0.27 -0.27 13.63
CA ALA A 9 0.53 -1.24 12.89
C ALA A 9 -0.34 -2.12 11.99
N GLU A 10 -1.46 -2.66 12.49
CA GLU A 10 -2.43 -3.42 11.69
C GLU A 10 -2.95 -2.57 10.53
N ARG A 11 -3.37 -1.33 10.77
CA ARG A 11 -3.86 -0.42 9.72
C ARG A 11 -2.81 -0.15 8.65
N THR A 12 -1.56 0.05 9.04
CA THR A 12 -0.46 0.22 8.11
C THR A 12 -0.17 -1.06 7.33
N LEU A 13 -0.23 -2.23 7.97
CA LEU A 13 -0.02 -3.52 7.30
C LEU A 13 -1.14 -3.85 6.31
N MET A 14 -2.37 -3.44 6.59
CA MET A 14 -3.52 -3.57 5.67
C MET A 14 -3.32 -2.82 4.35
N THR A 15 -2.40 -1.85 4.26
CA THR A 15 -2.06 -1.20 2.97
C THR A 15 -1.09 -2.05 2.13
N CYS A 16 -0.46 -3.06 2.72
CA CYS A 16 0.44 -3.98 2.03
C CYS A 16 -0.31 -5.23 1.53
N CYS A 17 -1.18 -5.80 2.37
CA CYS A 17 -2.00 -6.96 2.04
C CYS A 17 -3.40 -6.76 2.65
N GLY A 18 -4.45 -6.94 1.86
CA GLY A 18 -5.83 -6.69 2.28
C GLY A 18 -6.42 -7.71 3.25
N SER A 19 -5.65 -8.69 3.73
CA SER A 19 -6.12 -9.66 4.74
C SER A 19 -5.93 -9.15 6.16
N ARG A 20 -7.02 -9.11 6.92
CA ARG A 20 -6.98 -8.73 8.35
C ARG A 20 -6.20 -9.74 9.18
N ARG A 21 -6.35 -11.04 8.89
CA ARG A 21 -5.62 -12.10 9.58
C ARG A 21 -4.12 -11.94 9.38
N TRP A 22 -3.69 -11.68 8.15
CA TRP A 22 -2.29 -11.42 7.84
C TRP A 22 -1.76 -10.21 8.63
N ALA A 23 -2.47 -9.08 8.57
CA ALA A 23 -2.04 -7.84 9.22
C ALA A 23 -1.92 -7.98 10.74
N ARG A 24 -2.88 -8.67 11.38
CA ARG A 24 -2.83 -8.95 12.83
C ARG A 24 -1.66 -9.85 13.20
N ARG A 25 -1.45 -10.95 12.47
CA ARG A 25 -0.33 -11.86 12.76
C ARG A 25 1.01 -11.14 12.69
N VAL A 26 1.24 -10.33 11.67
CA VAL A 26 2.49 -9.55 11.56
C VAL A 26 2.56 -8.46 12.65
N ALA A 27 1.45 -7.85 13.04
CA ALA A 27 1.44 -6.87 14.13
C ALA A 27 1.72 -7.48 15.52
N ASP A 28 1.28 -8.71 15.76
CA ASP A 28 1.37 -9.39 17.06
C ASP A 28 2.75 -9.99 17.34
N HIS A 29 3.54 -10.31 16.31
CA HIS A 29 4.89 -10.89 16.45
C HIS A 29 6.01 -9.85 16.56
N ARG A 30 5.65 -8.57 16.68
CA ARG A 30 6.62 -7.51 16.97
C ARG A 30 7.18 -7.67 18.40
N PRO A 31 8.42 -7.25 18.66
CA PRO A 31 9.30 -6.48 17.77
C PRO A 31 10.14 -7.35 16.82
N TYR A 32 10.43 -6.81 15.63
CA TYR A 32 11.36 -7.41 14.68
C TYR A 32 12.76 -6.80 14.80
N PRO A 33 13.84 -7.61 14.82
CA PRO A 33 15.22 -7.11 14.94
C PRO A 33 15.71 -6.37 13.67
N ASP A 34 15.24 -6.78 12.50
CA ASP A 34 15.61 -6.17 11.21
C ASP A 34 14.50 -6.36 10.15
N LEU A 35 14.73 -5.80 8.96
CA LEU A 35 13.83 -5.93 7.82
C LEU A 35 13.68 -7.38 7.35
N GLY A 36 14.74 -8.19 7.40
CA GLY A 36 14.70 -9.59 7.00
C GLY A 36 13.75 -10.40 7.87
N ALA A 37 13.82 -10.23 9.19
CA ALA A 37 12.94 -10.89 10.15
C ALA A 37 11.47 -10.50 9.96
N LEU A 38 11.20 -9.23 9.66
CA LEU A 38 9.86 -8.79 9.31
C LEU A 38 9.36 -9.46 8.01
N LEU A 39 10.17 -9.43 6.95
CA LEU A 39 9.75 -9.99 5.67
C LEU A 39 9.54 -11.50 5.77
N ALA A 40 10.35 -12.21 6.57
CA ALA A 40 10.14 -13.62 6.89
C ALA A 40 8.80 -13.85 7.60
N ALA A 41 8.47 -13.05 8.62
CA ALA A 41 7.18 -13.15 9.31
C ALA A 41 5.98 -12.82 8.41
N ALA A 42 6.15 -11.88 7.48
CA ALA A 42 5.17 -11.57 6.45
C ALA A 42 4.97 -12.72 5.45
N ASP A 43 6.05 -13.39 5.05
CA ASP A 43 6.01 -14.56 4.18
C ASP A 43 5.31 -15.74 4.88
N GLU A 44 5.68 -16.05 6.13
CA GLU A 44 5.01 -17.06 6.97
C GLU A 44 3.52 -16.77 7.15
N ALA A 45 3.15 -15.52 7.47
CA ALA A 45 1.75 -15.12 7.59
C ALA A 45 0.97 -15.27 6.28
N SER A 46 1.64 -15.19 5.12
CA SER A 46 1.02 -15.38 3.80
C SER A 46 0.79 -16.86 3.49
N TYR A 47 1.73 -17.74 3.85
CA TYR A 47 1.57 -19.19 3.69
C TYR A 47 0.45 -19.75 4.57
N ASP A 48 0.21 -19.13 5.73
CA ASP A 48 -0.84 -19.53 6.67
C ASP A 48 -2.23 -18.94 6.37
N LEU A 49 -2.42 -18.29 5.22
CA LEU A 49 -3.72 -17.75 4.84
C LEU A 49 -4.69 -18.88 4.51
N ALA A 50 -5.85 -18.91 5.19
CA ALA A 50 -6.92 -19.79 4.79
C ALA A 50 -7.55 -19.28 3.47
N PRO A 51 -8.27 -20.15 2.72
CA PRO A 51 -8.89 -19.74 1.46
C PRO A 51 -9.77 -18.48 1.56
N GLY A 52 -10.46 -18.29 2.68
CA GLY A 52 -11.27 -17.09 2.93
C GLY A 52 -10.44 -15.82 3.15
N ASP A 53 -9.29 -15.93 3.84
CA ASP A 53 -8.39 -14.80 4.06
C ASP A 53 -7.66 -14.40 2.78
N LEU A 54 -7.30 -15.39 1.96
CA LEU A 54 -6.75 -15.17 0.62
C LEU A 54 -7.79 -14.46 -0.27
N GLY A 55 -9.04 -14.91 -0.24
CA GLY A 55 -10.13 -14.26 -0.95
C GLY A 55 -10.36 -12.81 -0.52
N GLU A 56 -10.32 -12.52 0.80
CA GLU A 56 -10.38 -11.16 1.34
C GLU A 56 -9.24 -10.29 0.77
N ALA A 57 -8.01 -10.81 0.81
CA ALA A 57 -6.86 -10.07 0.30
C ALA A 57 -6.96 -9.80 -1.20
N LEU A 58 -7.31 -10.80 -2.01
CA LEU A 58 -7.47 -10.65 -3.46
C LEU A 58 -8.62 -9.70 -3.83
N ALA A 59 -9.69 -9.67 -3.05
CA ALA A 59 -10.81 -8.74 -3.27
C ALA A 59 -10.46 -7.27 -2.93
N ALA A 60 -9.45 -7.06 -2.09
CA ALA A 60 -8.95 -5.73 -1.74
C ALA A 60 -7.92 -5.19 -2.75
N GLU A 61 -7.48 -6.02 -3.70
CA GLU A 61 -6.53 -5.60 -4.73
C GLU A 61 -7.20 -4.69 -5.76
N PRO A 62 -6.49 -3.67 -6.27
CA PRO A 62 -7.04 -2.80 -7.28
C PRO A 62 -7.32 -3.60 -8.57
N PRO A 63 -8.47 -3.36 -9.24
CA PRO A 63 -8.87 -4.11 -10.43
C PRO A 63 -7.93 -3.90 -11.63
N GLN A 64 -7.12 -2.85 -11.57
CA GLN A 64 -6.09 -2.58 -12.56
C GLN A 64 -4.77 -3.18 -12.03
N ALA A 65 -4.40 -4.37 -12.53
CA ALA A 65 -3.02 -4.84 -12.45
C ALA A 65 -2.11 -3.66 -12.80
N ALA A 66 -1.25 -3.29 -11.86
CA ALA A 66 -0.61 -1.98 -11.68
C ALA A 66 0.26 -1.53 -12.86
N LEU A 67 -0.35 -1.31 -14.01
CA LEU A 67 0.28 -0.72 -15.16
C LEU A 67 0.50 0.77 -14.86
N PRO A 68 1.67 1.31 -15.21
CA PRO A 68 1.89 2.75 -15.17
C PRO A 68 0.77 3.45 -15.96
N ALA A 69 0.23 4.53 -15.40
CA ALA A 69 -0.75 5.36 -16.10
C ALA A 69 -0.20 5.73 -17.49
N GLY A 70 -0.84 5.25 -18.55
CA GLY A 70 -0.45 5.51 -19.94
C GLY A 70 0.31 4.39 -20.67
N SER A 71 0.42 3.18 -20.14
CA SER A 71 1.10 2.07 -20.85
C SER A 71 0.25 1.39 -21.93
N ALA A 72 -1.08 1.55 -21.91
CA ALA A 72 -1.97 1.00 -22.92
C ALA A 72 -2.97 2.08 -23.40
N GLN A 73 -2.93 2.41 -24.68
CA GLN A 73 -3.88 3.30 -25.35
C GLN A 73 -4.74 2.52 -26.35
N GLY A 74 -5.98 2.98 -26.56
CA GLY A 74 -6.86 2.44 -27.61
C GLY A 74 -7.17 0.95 -27.46
N ALA A 75 -6.99 0.19 -28.53
CA ALA A 75 -7.35 -1.22 -28.60
C ALA A 75 -6.63 -2.10 -27.57
N ALA A 76 -5.37 -1.81 -27.23
CA ALA A 76 -4.60 -2.56 -26.25
C ALA A 76 -5.21 -2.46 -24.84
N ALA A 77 -5.66 -1.27 -24.44
CA ALA A 77 -6.32 -1.07 -23.16
C ALA A 77 -7.67 -1.80 -23.08
N THR A 78 -8.42 -1.83 -24.19
CA THR A 78 -9.68 -2.58 -24.28
C THR A 78 -9.46 -4.08 -24.22
N ALA A 79 -8.46 -4.60 -24.94
CA ALA A 79 -8.11 -6.02 -24.91
C ALA A 79 -7.67 -6.46 -23.50
N LEU A 80 -6.87 -5.63 -22.81
CA LEU A 80 -6.47 -5.91 -21.43
C LEU A 80 -7.67 -5.94 -20.49
N ARG A 81 -8.57 -4.93 -20.54
CA ARG A 81 -9.79 -4.93 -19.72
C ARG A 81 -10.65 -6.17 -19.97
N ALA A 82 -10.80 -6.57 -21.24
CA ALA A 82 -11.55 -7.77 -21.59
C ALA A 82 -10.91 -9.06 -21.04
N ALA A 83 -9.58 -9.16 -21.11
CA ALA A 83 -8.84 -10.30 -20.59
C ALA A 83 -8.91 -10.37 -19.05
N THR A 84 -8.77 -9.24 -18.34
CA THR A 84 -8.96 -9.19 -16.88
C THR A 84 -10.39 -9.53 -16.48
N ALA A 85 -11.40 -9.04 -17.21
CA ALA A 85 -12.80 -9.40 -16.94
C ALA A 85 -13.07 -10.90 -17.17
N ALA A 86 -12.47 -11.50 -18.20
CA ALA A 86 -12.56 -12.94 -18.42
C ALA A 86 -11.90 -13.74 -17.29
N TYR A 87 -10.76 -13.26 -16.79
CA TYR A 87 -10.07 -13.86 -15.65
C TYR A 87 -10.92 -13.79 -14.37
N GLU A 88 -11.43 -12.60 -14.03
CA GLU A 88 -12.29 -12.40 -12.85
C GLU A 88 -13.56 -13.26 -12.93
N SER A 89 -14.18 -13.36 -14.12
CA SER A 89 -15.35 -14.22 -14.32
C SER A 89 -15.05 -15.71 -14.15
N ARG A 90 -13.84 -16.15 -14.47
CA ARG A 90 -13.44 -17.57 -14.36
C ARG A 90 -13.06 -17.95 -12.94
N PHE A 91 -12.26 -17.11 -12.28
CA PHE A 91 -11.64 -17.44 -10.99
C PHE A 91 -12.31 -16.76 -9.78
N GLY A 92 -13.15 -15.75 -10.00
CA GLY A 92 -13.91 -15.07 -8.95
C GLY A 92 -13.10 -14.09 -8.11
N HIS A 93 -11.91 -13.69 -8.56
CA HIS A 93 -11.05 -12.72 -7.89
C HIS A 93 -10.22 -11.91 -8.88
N ALA A 94 -9.67 -10.78 -8.42
CA ALA A 94 -8.82 -9.91 -9.23
C ALA A 94 -7.54 -10.64 -9.70
N PHE A 95 -7.05 -10.25 -10.88
CA PHE A 95 -5.76 -10.72 -11.38
C PHE A 95 -4.62 -9.98 -10.66
N VAL A 96 -3.77 -10.74 -9.98
CA VAL A 96 -2.61 -10.22 -9.24
C VAL A 96 -1.32 -10.75 -9.83
N ILE A 97 -0.34 -9.86 -9.99
CA ILE A 97 1.02 -10.20 -10.42
C ILE A 97 2.01 -9.22 -9.80
N CYS A 98 3.11 -9.74 -9.26
CA CYS A 98 4.25 -8.97 -8.83
C CYS A 98 5.19 -8.72 -10.01
N LEU A 99 5.50 -7.45 -10.25
CA LEU A 99 6.41 -7.01 -11.32
C LEU A 99 7.63 -6.27 -10.75
N ASP A 100 7.88 -6.37 -9.44
CA ASP A 100 8.96 -5.63 -8.77
C ASP A 100 10.36 -6.01 -9.29
N ASP A 101 10.52 -7.25 -9.78
CA ASP A 101 11.77 -7.76 -10.37
C ASP A 101 11.79 -7.69 -11.91
N VAL A 102 10.76 -7.11 -12.54
CA VAL A 102 10.63 -7.00 -14.00
C VAL A 102 11.01 -5.59 -14.45
N ALA A 103 11.80 -5.48 -15.53
CA ALA A 103 12.15 -4.19 -16.08
C ALA A 103 10.88 -3.41 -16.52
N PRO A 104 10.77 -2.09 -16.29
CA PRO A 104 9.57 -1.32 -16.64
C PRO A 104 9.18 -1.42 -18.12
N SER A 105 10.15 -1.61 -19.01
CA SER A 105 9.92 -1.82 -20.45
C SER A 105 9.31 -3.18 -20.78
N GLU A 106 9.51 -4.18 -19.94
CA GLU A 106 9.05 -5.56 -20.14
C GLU A 106 7.80 -5.87 -19.31
N ALA A 107 7.45 -5.00 -18.36
CA ALA A 107 6.34 -5.19 -17.42
C ALA A 107 4.99 -5.46 -18.11
N LEU A 108 4.69 -4.75 -19.21
CA LEU A 108 3.46 -4.96 -19.97
C LEU A 108 3.42 -6.33 -20.65
N ASP A 109 4.54 -6.73 -21.26
CA ASP A 109 4.64 -8.02 -21.95
C ASP A 109 4.56 -9.18 -20.96
N HIS A 110 5.25 -9.07 -19.82
CA HIS A 110 5.15 -10.04 -18.72
C HIS A 110 3.72 -10.15 -18.17
N LEU A 111 3.03 -9.03 -17.98
CA LEU A 111 1.65 -9.02 -17.55
C LEU A 111 0.74 -9.74 -18.55
N LEU A 112 0.84 -9.42 -19.84
CA LEU A 112 0.01 -10.01 -20.88
C LEU A 112 0.30 -11.50 -21.07
N ALA A 113 1.57 -11.90 -21.02
CA ALA A 113 1.97 -13.31 -21.09
C ALA A 113 1.40 -14.09 -19.89
N SER A 114 1.58 -13.57 -18.68
CA SER A 114 1.10 -14.23 -17.46
C SER A 114 -0.42 -14.33 -17.42
N LEU A 115 -1.14 -13.29 -17.86
CA LEU A 115 -2.60 -13.31 -17.92
C LEU A 115 -3.11 -14.37 -18.90
N ARG A 116 -2.47 -14.50 -20.07
CA ARG A 116 -2.83 -15.51 -21.08
C ARG A 116 -2.57 -16.93 -20.60
N ASP A 117 -1.41 -17.15 -19.98
CA ASP A 117 -1.03 -18.45 -19.45
C ASP A 117 -1.99 -18.89 -18.33
N ARG A 118 -2.19 -18.01 -17.35
CA ARG A 118 -3.01 -18.27 -16.16
C ARG A 118 -4.51 -18.42 -16.45
N LEU A 119 -5.02 -17.82 -17.53
CA LEU A 119 -6.39 -18.07 -17.99
C LEU A 119 -6.63 -19.55 -18.36
N GLY A 120 -5.59 -20.28 -18.75
CA GLY A 120 -5.65 -21.70 -19.06
C GLY A 120 -5.64 -22.62 -17.84
N ASN A 121 -5.22 -22.13 -16.67
CA ASN A 121 -5.00 -22.94 -15.48
C ASN A 121 -6.30 -23.44 -14.86
N ASP A 122 -6.20 -24.57 -14.17
CA ASP A 122 -7.28 -25.05 -13.30
C ASP A 122 -7.42 -24.13 -12.06
N PRO A 123 -8.63 -23.96 -11.50
CA PRO A 123 -8.87 -23.01 -10.40
C PRO A 123 -8.04 -23.25 -9.14
N GLU A 124 -7.58 -24.47 -8.89
CA GLU A 124 -6.74 -24.78 -7.73
C GLU A 124 -5.28 -24.35 -7.93
N GLU A 125 -4.73 -24.63 -9.10
CA GLU A 125 -3.40 -24.16 -9.50
C GLU A 125 -3.36 -22.63 -9.54
N GLU A 126 -4.38 -22.01 -10.13
CA GLU A 126 -4.45 -20.56 -10.21
C GLU A 126 -4.53 -19.90 -8.83
N ARG A 127 -5.23 -20.52 -7.88
CA ARG A 127 -5.30 -20.03 -6.50
C ARG A 127 -3.93 -20.07 -5.82
N ALA A 128 -3.15 -21.14 -6.05
CA ALA A 128 -1.80 -21.25 -5.51
C ALA A 128 -0.87 -20.18 -6.11
N LEU A 129 -0.96 -19.93 -7.42
CA LEU A 129 -0.22 -18.85 -8.09
C LEU A 129 -0.64 -17.47 -7.59
N ALA A 130 -1.94 -17.21 -7.46
CA ALA A 130 -2.45 -15.95 -6.94
C ALA A 130 -1.98 -15.67 -5.50
N ALA A 131 -1.92 -16.71 -4.65
CA ALA A 131 -1.38 -16.58 -3.29
C ALA A 131 0.11 -16.23 -3.28
N GLU A 132 0.90 -16.84 -4.16
CA GLU A 132 2.33 -16.56 -4.30
C GLU A 132 2.58 -15.15 -4.83
N GLU A 133 1.82 -14.71 -5.85
CA GLU A 133 1.93 -13.34 -6.36
C GLU A 133 1.50 -12.29 -5.34
N LEU A 134 0.44 -12.56 -4.56
CA LEU A 134 0.01 -11.71 -3.45
C LEU A 134 1.10 -11.60 -2.38
N ARG A 135 1.77 -12.70 -2.02
CA ARG A 135 2.89 -12.71 -1.08
C ARG A 135 4.03 -11.81 -1.56
N ARG A 136 4.41 -11.92 -2.84
CA ARG A 136 5.45 -11.07 -3.46
C ARG A 136 5.05 -9.60 -3.45
N LEU A 137 3.80 -9.28 -3.79
CA LEU A 137 3.27 -7.91 -3.72
C LEU A 137 3.32 -7.35 -2.29
N ALA A 138 2.91 -8.13 -1.30
CA ALA A 138 2.96 -7.74 0.11
C ALA A 138 4.39 -7.44 0.56
N ARG A 139 5.34 -8.31 0.20
CA ARG A 139 6.78 -8.15 0.48
C ARG A 139 7.35 -6.88 -0.15
N GLY A 140 7.02 -6.62 -1.43
CA GLY A 140 7.44 -5.42 -2.15
C GLY A 140 6.87 -4.13 -1.56
N ARG A 141 5.57 -4.12 -1.25
CA ARG A 141 4.88 -3.00 -0.58
C ARG A 141 5.45 -2.73 0.80
N LEU A 142 5.72 -3.76 1.60
CA LEU A 142 6.30 -3.63 2.94
C LEU A 142 7.72 -3.06 2.89
N THR A 143 8.52 -3.49 1.91
CA THR A 143 9.86 -2.95 1.67
C THR A 143 9.81 -1.46 1.30
N ARG A 144 8.90 -1.06 0.39
CA ARG A 144 8.69 0.35 0.04
C ARG A 144 8.21 1.18 1.23
N LEU A 145 7.25 0.67 1.99
CA LEU A 145 6.68 1.34 3.16
C LEU A 145 7.75 1.69 4.20
N LEU A 146 8.74 0.81 4.42
CA LEU A 146 9.83 1.05 5.37
C LEU A 146 10.97 1.92 4.82
N ARG A 147 11.09 2.02 3.49
CA ARG A 147 12.04 2.91 2.82
C ARG A 147 11.54 4.35 2.72
N THR A 148 10.22 4.55 2.71
CA THR A 148 9.61 5.88 2.73
C THR A 148 9.49 6.37 4.18
N PRO A 149 10.29 7.36 4.62
CA PRO A 149 10.06 7.96 5.93
C PRO A 149 8.66 8.60 5.96
N PRO A 150 7.93 8.58 7.09
CA PRO A 150 6.70 9.35 7.21
C PRO A 150 7.02 10.82 6.88
N PRO A 151 6.12 11.57 6.20
CA PRO A 151 6.30 12.99 6.03
C PRO A 151 6.56 13.63 7.40
N PRO A 152 7.44 14.65 7.52
CA PRO A 152 7.67 15.30 8.80
C PRO A 152 6.33 15.79 9.32
N GLN A 153 5.89 15.23 10.46
CA GLN A 153 4.69 15.69 11.14
C GLN A 153 4.89 17.17 11.41
N SER A 154 4.11 18.02 10.76
CA SER A 154 4.15 19.45 10.99
C SER A 154 3.90 19.68 12.47
N ALA A 155 4.96 20.06 13.19
CA ALA A 155 4.84 20.46 14.58
C ALA A 155 3.76 21.55 14.66
N PRO A 156 2.87 21.52 15.67
CA PRO A 156 1.94 22.62 15.86
C PRO A 156 2.74 23.92 16.03
N PRO A 157 2.27 25.06 15.49
CA PRO A 157 2.97 26.31 15.70
C PRO A 157 3.07 26.56 17.20
N SER A 158 4.29 26.55 17.74
CA SER A 158 4.57 27.05 19.09
C SER A 158 3.94 28.43 19.19
N ALA A 159 2.95 28.54 20.08
CA ALA A 159 2.36 29.82 20.44
C ALA A 159 3.49 30.73 20.93
N VAL A 160 3.85 31.70 20.10
CA VAL A 160 4.67 32.83 20.51
C VAL A 160 3.96 33.48 21.68
N GLN A 161 4.61 33.40 22.84
CA GLN A 161 4.20 34.08 24.06
C GLN A 161 3.99 35.56 23.77
N ALA A 162 2.74 35.99 23.93
CA ALA A 162 2.41 37.38 24.19
C ALA A 162 3.09 37.80 25.50
N ALA A 163 4.04 38.72 25.41
CA ALA A 163 4.48 39.53 26.54
C ALA A 163 4.26 41.01 26.16
N ALA A 164 3.03 41.46 26.38
CA ALA A 164 2.73 42.88 26.51
C ALA A 164 3.03 43.31 27.96
N SER A 165 3.95 44.24 28.11
CA SER A 165 4.11 45.12 29.27
C SER A 165 4.91 46.32 28.70
N GLY A 166 4.40 47.54 28.57
CA GLY A 166 3.40 48.22 29.39
C GLY A 166 4.13 49.17 30.34
N THR A 167 4.64 50.30 29.82
CA THR A 167 5.03 51.47 30.62
C THR A 167 4.68 52.76 29.88
N ASP A 168 3.46 53.23 30.18
CA ASP A 168 3.03 54.60 30.47
C ASP A 168 4.14 55.69 30.54
N SER A 169 4.01 56.80 29.79
CA SER A 169 3.46 58.07 30.32
C SER A 169 3.83 59.35 29.52
N ARG A 170 2.77 60.00 29.01
CA ARG A 170 2.44 61.45 29.06
C ARG A 170 3.42 62.53 28.56
N ARG A 171 2.98 63.20 27.49
CA ARG A 171 2.73 64.66 27.26
C ARG A 171 3.02 64.97 25.79
N ASN A 172 2.21 65.72 25.04
CA ASN A 172 1.68 67.02 25.40
C ASN A 172 0.44 67.40 24.57
N SER A 173 -0.38 68.25 25.18
CA SER A 173 -1.72 68.72 24.82
C SER A 173 -1.78 69.72 23.64
N PRO A 174 -2.99 70.11 23.18
CA PRO A 174 -3.27 70.76 21.90
C PRO A 174 -3.28 72.30 21.96
N TYR A 175 -3.09 72.98 20.81
CA TYR A 175 -3.57 74.35 20.60
C TYR A 175 -3.67 74.73 19.10
N VAL A 176 -4.80 75.33 18.75
CA VAL A 176 -5.23 76.08 17.53
C VAL A 176 -5.87 77.37 18.11
N PRO A 177 -5.79 78.63 17.60
CA PRO A 177 -5.94 79.16 16.21
C PRO A 177 -4.91 80.30 15.88
N VAL A 178 -4.85 80.97 14.71
CA VAL A 178 -5.78 81.87 13.97
C VAL A 178 -5.42 81.87 12.49
#